data_AF-A0A536DHZ7-F1
#
_entry.id   AF-A0A536DHZ7-F1
#
_cell.length_a   1.000
_cell.length_b   1.000
_cell.length_c   1.000
_cell.angle_alpha   90.00
_cell.angle_beta   90.00
_cell.angle_gamma   90.00
#
_symmetry.space_group_name_H-M   'P 1'
#
loop_
_entity.id
_entity.type
_entity.pdbx_description
1 polymer ?
#
loop_
_entity_poly.entity_id
_entity_poly.type
_entity_poly.pdbx_seq_one_letter_code
_entity_poly.pdbx_strand_id
1 'polypeptide(L)'
;MAARASQVPPQLFDLLTKSEHEPTATQLVGCPPFGTAGHVCCWIHRESPLPGCSARAGILRANRDGTLCALLAAHVRTIDKAPGGKSRKHIPHKEPAGGTATLEAAAAVERNRLRRYLRILGPGLITGASDDDPSGIGTYAVAGAQLGYAPLWTALITLPLMASIQFICAKIGMVSGMGLAGVLRRHYPRPLLYAAVVGLFAANTINVGADIGAIAAGVNVIVPIPISWMIVPTAAIILALQILCSYRLIARIFKWLTLALFAYIGAALFANPDPGGVIRATFVPTLSLDPTFLSTLVAILGTTISPYLFFWQSSQEVEEEVHMGRTRLWQRRGATDAELKYAALDVNTGMFFSNVVMYFIILATAATLHAAGQTDIKSAADAAQALRPLAGDAAGILLALGLIGAGFLAVPVLSGSAAYAMSEAFGWRYGLDQNPGRAKQFYGVIVVATVVGMLINFVGINPIDALFWTAVINGFVAPPLLVLIMLVANNRAIMRTRTNGLATNVLGWIATLLMFAAAIALVVVALTGQS
;
A
#
# COMPACT_ATOMS: atom_id res chain seq x y z
N MET A 1 -55.30 -52.46 -2.40
CA MET A 1 -55.70 -52.25 -3.82
C MET A 1 -54.87 -51.07 -4.32
N ALA A 2 -53.93 -51.14 -5.28
CA ALA A 2 -53.89 -51.76 -6.61
C ALA A 2 -54.76 -51.02 -7.66
N ALA A 3 -54.37 -50.73 -8.91
CA ALA A 3 -53.09 -50.71 -9.69
C ALA A 3 -53.34 -49.86 -11.00
N ARG A 4 -52.46 -49.51 -11.97
CA ARG A 4 -51.06 -49.81 -12.44
C ARG A 4 -50.42 -48.48 -12.93
N ALA A 5 -49.13 -48.27 -13.26
CA ALA A 5 -47.92 -49.09 -13.49
C ALA A 5 -47.57 -49.54 -14.95
N SER A 6 -47.22 -48.61 -15.86
CA SER A 6 -46.52 -48.82 -17.16
C SER A 6 -46.10 -47.47 -17.80
N GLN A 7 -45.00 -47.28 -18.54
CA GLN A 7 -43.90 -48.17 -18.99
C GLN A 7 -42.63 -47.37 -19.38
N VAL A 8 -41.45 -48.00 -19.40
CA VAL A 8 -40.14 -47.42 -19.83
C VAL A 8 -39.29 -48.50 -20.54
N PRO A 9 -38.57 -48.22 -21.64
CA PRO A 9 -37.56 -49.11 -22.23
C PRO A 9 -36.09 -48.68 -21.93
N PRO A 10 -35.18 -49.60 -21.57
CA PRO A 10 -33.75 -49.33 -21.31
C PRO A 10 -32.78 -49.96 -22.36
N GLN A 11 -31.47 -49.92 -22.06
CA GLN A 11 -30.30 -50.52 -22.78
C GLN A 11 -29.75 -49.67 -23.95
N LEU A 12 -28.44 -49.73 -24.29
CA LEU A 12 -27.34 -50.59 -23.81
C LEU A 12 -26.05 -49.77 -23.52
N PHE A 13 -25.07 -50.38 -22.83
CA PHE A 13 -23.76 -49.82 -22.49
C PHE A 13 -22.64 -50.45 -23.37
N ASP A 14 -21.38 -50.10 -23.08
CA ASP A 14 -20.12 -50.63 -23.66
C ASP A 14 -19.76 -50.32 -25.12
N LEU A 15 -18.65 -49.61 -25.30
CA LEU A 15 -17.42 -50.18 -25.90
C LEU A 15 -16.23 -49.21 -25.75
N LEU A 16 -15.35 -49.50 -24.79
CA LEU A 16 -13.97 -49.02 -24.76
C LEU A 16 -13.02 -50.17 -25.12
N THR A 17 -11.79 -49.82 -25.49
CA THR A 17 -10.66 -50.72 -25.84
C THR A 17 -10.75 -51.45 -27.19
N LYS A 18 -9.91 -51.01 -28.13
CA LYS A 18 -8.82 -51.82 -28.69
C LYS A 18 -7.77 -50.92 -29.36
N SER A 19 -6.54 -51.40 -29.41
CA SER A 19 -5.35 -50.70 -29.91
C SER A 19 -4.64 -51.54 -30.98
N GLU A 20 -3.51 -51.02 -31.49
CA GLU A 20 -2.53 -51.70 -32.35
C GLU A 20 -2.97 -51.98 -33.80
N HIS A 21 -2.43 -51.21 -34.77
CA HIS A 21 -1.29 -51.67 -35.57
C HIS A 21 -0.67 -50.53 -36.39
N GLU A 22 0.66 -50.60 -36.56
CA GLU A 22 1.53 -49.83 -37.45
C GLU A 22 2.51 -50.86 -38.08
N PRO A 23 3.38 -50.52 -39.06
CA PRO A 23 3.41 -49.34 -39.92
C PRO A 23 3.55 -49.68 -41.42
N THR A 24 3.47 -48.67 -42.30
CA THR A 24 4.28 -48.64 -43.54
C THR A 24 4.33 -47.23 -44.12
N ALA A 25 5.44 -46.87 -44.75
CA ALA A 25 5.66 -45.51 -45.28
C ALA A 25 5.64 -45.48 -46.81
N THR A 26 5.24 -44.34 -47.39
CA THR A 26 5.94 -43.62 -48.48
C THR A 26 5.31 -42.23 -48.65
N GLN A 27 6.08 -41.27 -49.16
CA GLN A 27 5.70 -39.85 -49.30
C GLN A 27 4.70 -39.63 -50.44
N LEU A 28 3.74 -38.68 -50.27
CA LEU A 28 3.65 -37.47 -51.10
C LEU A 28 2.62 -36.45 -50.56
N VAL A 29 2.71 -35.22 -51.06
CA VAL A 29 2.07 -34.00 -50.51
C VAL A 29 0.56 -33.93 -50.77
N GLY A 30 -0.25 -33.67 -49.73
CA GLY A 30 -1.66 -33.28 -49.88
C GLY A 30 -2.42 -33.01 -48.56
N CYS A 31 -3.17 -31.91 -48.50
CA CYS A 31 -4.29 -31.71 -47.57
C CYS A 31 -5.56 -32.36 -48.14
N PRO A 32 -6.68 -32.56 -47.39
CA PRO A 32 -7.03 -32.18 -45.99
C PRO A 32 -7.42 -33.47 -45.18
N PRO A 33 -8.38 -33.55 -44.20
CA PRO A 33 -9.13 -32.54 -43.41
C PRO A 33 -9.28 -32.82 -41.87
N PHE A 34 -10.01 -31.92 -41.18
CA PHE A 34 -10.61 -32.05 -39.82
C PHE A 34 -9.69 -32.11 -38.57
N GLY A 35 -10.28 -31.84 -37.38
CA GLY A 35 -9.70 -32.29 -36.09
C GLY A 35 -9.51 -31.29 -34.93
N THR A 36 -10.51 -30.50 -34.56
CA THR A 36 -10.70 -29.90 -33.20
C THR A 36 -9.48 -29.46 -32.35
N ALA A 37 -9.30 -28.14 -32.26
CA ALA A 37 -8.97 -27.41 -31.03
C ALA A 37 -7.57 -27.57 -30.37
N GLY A 38 -6.51 -27.20 -31.09
CA GLY A 38 -5.23 -26.77 -30.48
C GLY A 38 -4.88 -25.32 -30.86
N HIS A 39 -4.78 -24.40 -29.89
CA HIS A 39 -4.30 -23.04 -30.13
C HIS A 39 -2.76 -23.00 -30.05
N VAL A 40 -2.10 -23.10 -31.20
CA VAL A 40 -0.66 -22.83 -31.34
C VAL A 40 -0.46 -21.38 -31.80
N CYS A 41 0.55 -20.70 -31.27
CA CYS A 41 0.92 -19.34 -31.67
C CYS A 41 1.41 -19.31 -33.12
N CYS A 42 1.02 -18.26 -33.86
CA CYS A 42 1.83 -17.80 -34.99
C CYS A 42 2.17 -16.31 -34.76
N TRP A 43 3.46 -16.00 -34.79
CA TRP A 43 4.01 -14.69 -34.47
C TRP A 43 4.52 -14.09 -35.79
N ILE A 44 3.99 -12.93 -36.20
CA ILE A 44 4.44 -12.25 -37.41
C ILE A 44 5.04 -10.90 -37.01
N HIS A 45 6.36 -10.79 -37.19
CA HIS A 45 7.09 -9.52 -37.14
C HIS A 45 6.47 -8.51 -38.11
N ARG A 46 6.46 -7.23 -37.73
CA ARG A 46 6.32 -6.14 -38.69
C ARG A 46 7.42 -5.11 -38.43
N GLU A 47 8.46 -5.20 -39.24
CA GLU A 47 9.55 -4.25 -39.26
C GLU A 47 9.18 -3.00 -40.07
N SER A 48 9.81 -1.89 -39.71
CA SER A 48 10.16 -0.71 -40.52
C SER A 48 9.10 0.00 -41.41
N PRO A 49 8.96 1.33 -41.33
CA PRO A 49 8.12 2.11 -42.23
C PRO A 49 8.82 2.39 -43.58
N LEU A 50 8.03 2.74 -44.60
CA LEU A 50 8.49 3.33 -45.86
C LEU A 50 7.80 4.69 -46.12
N PRO A 51 8.40 5.59 -46.94
CA PRO A 51 8.28 7.03 -46.73
C PRO A 51 7.13 7.70 -47.51
N GLY A 52 6.75 8.92 -47.10
CA GLY A 52 6.01 9.86 -47.96
C GLY A 52 4.98 10.75 -47.28
N CYS A 53 4.43 10.37 -46.11
CA CYS A 53 3.36 11.13 -45.46
C CYS A 53 3.86 11.90 -44.23
N SER A 54 4.03 13.22 -44.37
CA SER A 54 4.18 14.13 -43.24
C SER A 54 2.81 14.46 -42.64
N ALA A 55 2.74 14.63 -41.31
CA ALA A 55 1.50 14.95 -40.61
C ALA A 55 1.26 16.47 -40.57
N ARG A 56 0.05 16.92 -40.93
CA ARG A 56 -0.53 18.20 -40.50
C ARG A 56 -2.06 18.14 -40.47
N ALA A 57 -2.66 18.88 -39.53
CA ALA A 57 -4.11 18.99 -39.39
C ALA A 57 -4.67 20.06 -40.33
N GLY A 58 -5.93 19.90 -40.78
CA GLY A 58 -6.62 20.91 -41.58
C GLY A 58 -8.00 20.47 -42.07
N ILE A 59 -9.00 21.35 -41.94
CA ILE A 59 -10.38 21.14 -42.39
C ILE A 59 -10.51 21.51 -43.89
N LEU A 60 -10.98 20.59 -44.71
CA LEU A 60 -11.67 20.86 -45.99
C LEU A 60 -12.81 19.83 -46.12
N ARG A 61 -14.10 20.23 -46.18
CA ARG A 61 -14.85 20.88 -47.28
C ARG A 61 -15.06 20.00 -48.51
N ALA A 62 -16.30 20.00 -49.00
CA ALA A 62 -16.79 19.19 -50.12
C ALA A 62 -17.02 20.03 -51.40
N ASN A 63 -17.39 19.34 -52.48
CA ASN A 63 -17.35 19.76 -53.89
C ASN A 63 -15.92 19.93 -54.46
N ARG A 64 -15.68 19.61 -55.74
CA ARG A 64 -16.63 19.26 -56.82
C ARG A 64 -16.17 18.01 -57.60
N ASP A 65 -16.87 17.69 -58.70
CA ASP A 65 -16.47 16.78 -59.78
C ASP A 65 -16.36 15.27 -59.42
N GLY A 66 -17.52 14.65 -59.23
CA GLY A 66 -17.63 13.21 -59.00
C GLY A 66 -17.76 12.37 -60.27
N THR A 67 -16.64 11.79 -60.74
CA THR A 67 -16.68 10.77 -61.82
C THR A 67 -15.74 9.57 -61.62
N LEU A 68 -15.11 9.39 -60.45
CA LEU A 68 -14.15 8.27 -60.22
C LEU A 68 -14.42 7.35 -59.00
N CYS A 69 -15.41 7.62 -58.15
CA CYS A 69 -15.72 6.75 -56.99
C CYS A 69 -16.73 5.63 -57.27
N ALA A 70 -17.34 5.57 -58.46
CA ALA A 70 -18.44 4.64 -58.74
C ALA A 70 -18.00 3.18 -58.95
N LEU A 71 -16.79 2.93 -59.48
CA LEU A 71 -16.38 1.61 -59.96
C LEU A 71 -15.79 0.67 -58.89
N LEU A 72 -15.25 1.19 -57.79
CA LEU A 72 -14.78 0.36 -56.66
C LEU A 72 -15.89 -0.02 -55.68
N ALA A 73 -17.02 0.68 -55.68
CA ALA A 73 -18.17 0.38 -54.82
C ALA A 73 -19.01 -0.83 -55.28
N ALA A 74 -18.83 -1.28 -56.53
CA ALA A 74 -19.66 -2.30 -57.17
C ALA A 74 -19.25 -3.75 -56.86
N HIS A 75 -17.96 -4.01 -56.61
CA HIS A 75 -17.43 -5.39 -56.53
C HIS A 75 -17.41 -6.00 -55.12
N VAL A 76 -18.01 -5.33 -54.12
CA VAL A 76 -18.07 -5.77 -52.71
C VAL A 76 -19.51 -6.08 -52.25
N ARG A 77 -20.52 -5.89 -53.12
CA ARG A 77 -21.95 -6.05 -52.78
C ARG A 77 -22.62 -7.34 -53.27
N THR A 78 -21.83 -8.32 -53.72
CA THR A 78 -22.34 -9.56 -54.37
C THR A 78 -22.03 -10.85 -53.59
N ILE A 79 -21.41 -10.78 -52.40
CA ILE A 79 -21.17 -11.94 -51.52
C ILE A 79 -21.91 -11.74 -50.18
N ASP A 80 -23.24 -11.54 -50.21
CA ASP A 80 -24.06 -11.58 -49.00
C ASP A 80 -25.54 -11.95 -49.26
N LYS A 81 -25.78 -13.01 -50.04
CA LYS A 81 -27.10 -13.66 -50.18
C LYS A 81 -26.99 -15.18 -50.27
N ALA A 82 -26.80 -15.83 -49.12
CA ALA A 82 -27.07 -17.25 -48.91
C ALA A 82 -27.99 -17.41 -47.68
N PRO A 83 -29.10 -18.17 -47.75
CA PRO A 83 -30.06 -18.25 -46.66
C PRO A 83 -29.61 -19.23 -45.56
N GLY A 84 -29.88 -18.89 -44.28
CA GLY A 84 -29.84 -19.87 -43.18
C GLY A 84 -28.55 -19.93 -42.34
N GLY A 85 -28.01 -18.80 -41.88
CA GLY A 85 -26.92 -18.75 -40.90
C GLY A 85 -27.32 -18.03 -39.60
N LYS A 86 -27.20 -18.67 -38.43
CA LYS A 86 -27.42 -17.99 -37.14
C LYS A 86 -26.29 -16.98 -36.90
N SER A 87 -26.61 -15.69 -36.93
CA SER A 87 -25.64 -14.59 -36.78
C SER A 87 -24.81 -14.74 -35.49
N ARG A 88 -23.52 -15.07 -35.65
CA ARG A 88 -22.53 -14.88 -34.60
C ARG A 88 -22.36 -13.37 -34.42
N LYS A 89 -22.97 -12.83 -33.36
CA LYS A 89 -22.81 -11.42 -32.95
C LYS A 89 -21.31 -11.10 -32.89
N HIS A 90 -20.85 -10.27 -33.83
CA HIS A 90 -19.55 -9.63 -33.74
C HIS A 90 -19.61 -8.73 -32.49
N ILE A 91 -18.96 -9.15 -31.40
CA ILE A 91 -18.81 -8.31 -30.22
C ILE A 91 -17.74 -7.30 -30.59
N PRO A 92 -18.07 -6.00 -30.81
CA PRO A 92 -17.03 -5.02 -31.07
C PRO A 92 -16.10 -4.98 -29.86
N HIS A 93 -14.80 -4.77 -30.10
CA HIS A 93 -13.88 -4.41 -29.03
C HIS A 93 -14.32 -3.08 -28.45
N LYS A 94 -15.14 -3.14 -27.41
CA LYS A 94 -15.55 -1.97 -26.63
C LYS A 94 -14.28 -1.40 -26.01
N GLU A 95 -14.03 -0.12 -26.26
CA GLU A 95 -13.07 0.65 -25.46
C GLU A 95 -13.37 0.42 -23.96
N PRO A 96 -12.34 0.38 -23.08
CA PRO A 96 -12.54 0.14 -21.66
C PRO A 96 -13.61 1.10 -21.14
N ALA A 97 -14.72 0.53 -20.67
CA ALA A 97 -16.00 1.21 -20.75
C ALA A 97 -15.98 2.56 -20.03
N GLY A 98 -16.52 3.60 -20.69
CA GLY A 98 -16.67 4.95 -20.14
C GLY A 98 -17.62 4.98 -18.94
N GLY A 99 -17.10 4.58 -17.77
CA GLY A 99 -17.74 4.72 -16.47
C GLY A 99 -17.36 6.06 -15.88
N THR A 100 -18.13 7.10 -16.20
CA THR A 100 -17.95 8.46 -15.66
C THR A 100 -18.41 8.54 -14.20
N ALA A 101 -17.68 7.85 -13.33
CA ALA A 101 -17.83 7.85 -11.88
C ALA A 101 -16.48 7.68 -11.15
N THR A 102 -15.34 7.73 -11.85
CA THR A 102 -14.03 7.81 -11.19
C THR A 102 -13.87 9.16 -10.49
N LEU A 103 -13.21 9.18 -9.33
CA LEU A 103 -12.84 10.42 -8.64
C LEU A 103 -12.07 11.37 -9.59
N GLU A 104 -11.28 10.80 -10.48
CA GLU A 104 -10.50 11.49 -11.51
C GLU A 104 -11.35 12.17 -12.58
N ALA A 105 -12.44 11.55 -13.04
CA ALA A 105 -13.36 12.15 -13.99
C ALA A 105 -14.13 13.31 -13.34
N ALA A 106 -14.56 13.13 -12.08
CA ALA A 106 -15.14 14.22 -11.30
C ALA A 106 -14.15 15.37 -11.08
N ALA A 107 -12.91 15.05 -10.70
CA ALA A 107 -11.81 16.00 -10.52
C ALA A 107 -11.39 16.69 -11.83
N ALA A 108 -11.48 16.01 -12.98
CA ALA A 108 -11.22 16.58 -14.30
C ALA A 108 -12.28 17.61 -14.73
N VAL A 109 -13.54 17.41 -14.32
CA VAL A 109 -14.67 18.35 -14.53
C VAL A 109 -14.62 19.53 -13.55
N GLU A 110 -13.89 19.40 -12.44
CA GLU A 110 -13.79 20.45 -11.41
C GLU A 110 -13.03 21.69 -11.90
N ARG A 111 -13.74 22.80 -12.16
CA ARG A 111 -13.12 24.08 -12.58
C ARG A 111 -12.26 24.73 -11.50
N ASN A 112 -12.43 24.37 -10.23
CA ASN A 112 -11.66 24.91 -9.11
C ASN A 112 -10.49 23.97 -8.75
N ARG A 113 -9.25 24.43 -8.97
CA ARG A 113 -8.01 23.68 -8.71
C ARG A 113 -7.91 23.15 -7.28
N LEU A 114 -8.40 23.88 -6.28
CA LEU A 114 -8.34 23.46 -4.87
C LEU A 114 -9.32 22.31 -4.58
N ARG A 115 -10.55 22.38 -5.09
CA ARG A 115 -11.52 21.28 -4.98
C ARG A 115 -11.08 20.04 -5.77
N ARG A 116 -10.43 20.24 -6.92
CA ARG A 116 -9.81 19.17 -7.71
C ARG A 116 -8.74 18.44 -6.89
N TYR A 117 -7.82 19.19 -6.28
CA TYR A 117 -6.76 18.64 -5.43
C TYR A 117 -7.33 17.88 -4.22
N LEU A 118 -8.27 18.48 -3.49
CA LEU A 118 -8.94 17.84 -2.34
C LEU A 118 -9.78 16.59 -2.70
N ARG A 119 -10.09 16.36 -3.98
CA ARG A 119 -10.75 15.14 -4.49
C ARG A 119 -9.77 14.07 -5.02
N ILE A 120 -8.49 14.42 -5.18
CA ILE A 120 -7.42 13.49 -5.54
C ILE A 120 -6.80 12.86 -4.28
N LEU A 121 -6.85 13.56 -3.13
CA LEU A 121 -6.36 13.05 -1.86
C LEU A 121 -7.22 11.90 -1.33
N GLY A 122 -6.60 10.74 -1.15
CA GLY A 122 -7.28 9.45 -0.95
C GLY A 122 -6.37 8.44 -0.22
N PRO A 123 -6.08 7.26 -0.81
CA PRO A 123 -5.23 6.24 -0.17
C PRO A 123 -3.89 6.76 0.34
N GLY A 124 -3.14 7.51 -0.47
CA GLY A 124 -1.81 8.01 -0.15
C GLY A 124 -1.79 8.99 1.03
N LEU A 125 -2.77 9.91 1.11
CA LEU A 125 -2.94 10.77 2.28
C LEU A 125 -3.22 9.97 3.56
N ILE A 126 -4.03 8.91 3.49
CA ILE A 126 -4.33 8.11 4.70
C ILE A 126 -3.15 7.23 5.09
N THR A 127 -2.44 6.64 4.13
CA THR A 127 -1.16 5.94 4.36
C THR A 127 -0.17 6.85 5.08
N GLY A 128 0.02 8.10 4.64
CA GLY A 128 0.86 9.06 5.34
C GLY A 128 0.35 9.42 6.74
N ALA A 129 -0.96 9.67 6.89
CA ALA A 129 -1.55 9.92 8.22
C ALA A 129 -1.55 8.70 9.15
N SER A 130 -1.21 7.51 8.65
CA SER A 130 -1.02 6.28 9.44
C SER A 130 0.46 5.94 9.65
N ASP A 131 1.39 6.54 8.90
CA ASP A 131 2.84 6.42 9.07
C ASP A 131 3.31 7.15 10.35
N ASP A 132 2.59 8.22 10.71
CA ASP A 132 2.64 8.85 12.04
C ASP A 132 1.82 8.06 13.09
N ASP A 133 1.96 6.73 13.12
CA ASP A 133 1.34 5.90 14.16
C ASP A 133 1.96 6.17 15.55
N PRO A 134 1.35 5.71 16.66
CA PRO A 134 1.94 5.87 17.98
C PRO A 134 3.38 5.37 18.09
N SER A 135 3.77 4.33 17.33
CA SER A 135 5.15 3.82 17.33
C SER A 135 6.13 4.78 16.68
N GLY A 136 5.72 5.44 15.58
CA GLY A 136 6.40 6.56 14.97
C GLY A 136 6.51 7.75 15.94
N ILE A 137 5.40 8.23 16.49
CA ILE A 137 5.37 9.38 17.43
C ILE A 137 6.28 9.15 18.63
N GLY A 138 6.23 7.96 19.24
CA GLY A 138 7.12 7.57 20.34
C GLY A 138 8.59 7.55 19.92
N THR A 139 8.91 6.92 18.79
CA THR A 139 10.27 6.85 18.22
C THR A 139 10.83 8.24 17.94
N TYR A 140 10.05 9.13 17.32
CA TYR A 140 10.46 10.50 17.00
C TYR A 140 10.70 11.34 18.27
N ALA A 141 9.90 11.14 19.31
CA ALA A 141 10.07 11.83 20.58
C ALA A 141 11.32 11.35 21.34
N VAL A 142 11.56 10.03 21.38
CA VAL A 142 12.79 9.43 21.94
C VAL A 142 14.01 9.94 21.18
N ALA A 143 13.96 9.98 19.84
CA ALA A 143 15.05 10.45 19.00
C ALA A 143 15.47 11.90 19.31
N GLY A 144 14.51 12.82 19.39
CA GLY A 144 14.80 14.22 19.70
C GLY A 144 15.24 14.44 21.16
N ALA A 145 14.67 13.71 22.11
CA ALA A 145 15.07 13.80 23.52
C ALA A 145 16.47 13.23 23.79
N GLN A 146 16.85 12.11 23.16
CA GLN A 146 18.16 11.48 23.37
C GLN A 146 19.27 12.16 22.56
N LEU A 147 19.03 12.43 21.27
CA LEU A 147 20.07 12.87 20.32
C LEU A 147 20.00 14.38 19.99
N GLY A 148 19.06 15.12 20.59
CA GLY A 148 18.87 16.53 20.31
C GLY A 148 18.55 16.77 18.84
N TYR A 149 19.21 17.77 18.24
CA TYR A 149 19.03 18.09 16.81
C TYR A 149 19.73 17.11 15.86
N ALA A 150 20.60 16.21 16.34
CA ALA A 150 21.45 15.36 15.49
C ALA A 150 20.72 14.54 14.40
N PRO A 151 19.50 13.97 14.62
CA PRO A 151 18.80 13.21 13.60
C PRO A 151 17.93 14.05 12.63
N LEU A 152 17.89 15.39 12.74
CA LEU A 152 17.01 16.23 11.90
C LEU A 152 17.27 16.08 10.39
N TRP A 153 18.52 15.83 9.97
CA TRP A 153 18.85 15.58 8.56
C TRP A 153 18.20 14.33 7.98
N THR A 154 17.81 13.36 8.82
CA THR A 154 17.17 12.12 8.32
C THR A 154 15.90 12.45 7.55
N ALA A 155 15.13 13.45 8.01
CA ALA A 155 13.92 13.97 7.37
C ALA A 155 14.12 14.48 5.93
N LEU A 156 15.33 14.94 5.54
CA LEU A 156 15.61 15.32 4.16
C LEU A 156 15.86 14.10 3.24
N ILE A 157 16.27 12.97 3.83
CA ILE A 157 16.64 11.75 3.11
C ILE A 157 15.49 10.74 3.12
N THR A 158 14.72 10.61 4.19
CA THR A 158 13.52 9.76 4.26
C THR A 158 12.46 10.20 3.25
N LEU A 159 12.12 11.50 3.17
CA LEU A 159 11.06 12.02 2.30
C LEU A 159 11.12 11.53 0.83
N PRO A 160 12.21 11.69 0.07
CA PRO A 160 12.28 11.20 -1.31
C PRO A 160 12.31 9.66 -1.42
N LEU A 161 12.75 8.95 -0.37
CA LEU A 161 12.81 7.50 -0.33
C LEU A 161 11.44 6.89 -0.02
N MET A 162 10.79 7.28 1.08
CA MET A 162 9.45 6.84 1.46
C MET A 162 8.43 7.15 0.36
N ALA A 163 8.44 8.38 -0.20
CA ALA A 163 7.56 8.76 -1.31
C ALA A 163 7.80 7.89 -2.56
N SER A 164 9.05 7.56 -2.89
CA SER A 164 9.36 6.65 -3.99
C SER A 164 8.87 5.23 -3.73
N ILE A 165 9.09 4.69 -2.52
CA ILE A 165 8.68 3.33 -2.16
C ILE A 165 7.16 3.19 -2.13
N GLN A 166 6.43 4.10 -1.48
CA GLN A 166 4.96 4.03 -1.46
C GLN A 166 4.36 4.25 -2.85
N PHE A 167 4.94 5.13 -3.69
CA PHE A 167 4.50 5.27 -5.08
C PHE A 167 4.74 3.99 -5.89
N ILE A 168 5.85 3.29 -5.68
CA ILE A 168 6.10 1.98 -6.29
C ILE A 168 5.05 0.95 -5.81
N CYS A 169 4.71 0.93 -4.52
CA CYS A 169 3.71 0.02 -3.96
C CYS A 169 2.31 0.29 -4.51
N ALA A 170 1.88 1.56 -4.55
CA ALA A 170 0.63 1.99 -5.19
C ALA A 170 0.58 1.52 -6.67
N LYS A 171 1.63 1.85 -7.42
CA LYS A 171 1.77 1.48 -8.83
C LYS A 171 1.74 -0.03 -9.08
N ILE A 172 2.29 -0.87 -8.18
CA ILE A 172 2.15 -2.34 -8.25
C ILE A 172 0.67 -2.75 -8.15
N GLY A 173 -0.07 -2.15 -7.21
CA GLY A 173 -1.52 -2.33 -7.06
C GLY A 173 -2.27 -2.00 -8.35
N MET A 174 -2.17 -0.75 -8.81
CA MET A 174 -2.91 -0.22 -9.98
C MET A 174 -2.53 -0.86 -11.32
N VAL A 175 -1.28 -1.32 -11.49
CA VAL A 175 -0.84 -1.96 -12.76
C VAL A 175 -1.21 -3.45 -12.79
N SER A 176 -1.10 -4.15 -11.66
CA SER A 176 -1.35 -5.60 -11.60
C SER A 176 -2.82 -5.97 -11.32
N GLY A 177 -3.56 -5.04 -10.70
CA GLY A 177 -4.93 -5.19 -10.22
C GLY A 177 -5.04 -6.06 -8.95
N MET A 178 -3.97 -6.18 -8.15
CA MET A 178 -3.82 -7.10 -7.01
C MET A 178 -2.88 -6.50 -5.96
N GLY A 179 -3.07 -6.81 -4.68
CA GLY A 179 -2.12 -6.42 -3.63
C GLY A 179 -0.78 -7.13 -3.75
N LEU A 180 0.22 -6.65 -3.01
CA LEU A 180 1.60 -7.16 -3.08
C LEU A 180 1.70 -8.67 -2.83
N ALA A 181 0.95 -9.20 -1.86
CA ALA A 181 0.91 -10.65 -1.58
C ALA A 181 0.29 -11.45 -2.73
N GLY A 182 -0.78 -10.94 -3.35
CA GLY A 182 -1.44 -11.54 -4.51
C GLY A 182 -0.57 -11.53 -5.78
N VAL A 183 0.32 -10.54 -5.91
CA VAL A 183 1.38 -10.51 -6.93
C VAL A 183 2.48 -11.53 -6.63
N LEU A 184 3.06 -11.50 -5.42
CA LEU A 184 4.12 -12.42 -5.00
C LEU A 184 3.72 -13.88 -5.21
N ARG A 185 2.51 -14.25 -4.77
CA ARG A 185 1.96 -15.61 -4.90
C ARG A 185 1.91 -16.15 -6.34
N ARG A 186 1.79 -15.28 -7.35
CA ARG A 186 1.65 -15.67 -8.76
C ARG A 186 2.96 -15.72 -9.51
N HIS A 187 4.01 -15.05 -9.02
CA HIS A 187 5.26 -14.82 -9.74
C HIS A 187 6.52 -15.23 -8.99
N TYR A 188 6.43 -15.55 -7.70
CA TYR A 188 7.56 -15.87 -6.81
C TYR A 188 7.32 -17.19 -6.06
N PRO A 189 8.39 -17.89 -5.61
CA PRO A 189 8.26 -19.19 -4.95
C PRO A 189 7.56 -19.10 -3.59
N ARG A 190 6.74 -20.10 -3.25
CA ARG A 190 5.88 -20.11 -2.05
C ARG A 190 6.62 -19.85 -0.72
N PRO A 191 7.83 -20.39 -0.46
CA PRO A 191 8.56 -20.09 0.79
C PRO A 191 8.82 -18.59 0.99
N LEU A 192 9.09 -17.86 -0.10
CA LEU A 192 9.37 -16.42 -0.06
C LEU A 192 8.11 -15.60 0.25
N LEU A 193 6.97 -16.00 -0.33
CA LEU A 193 5.65 -15.46 0.03
C LEU A 193 5.35 -15.69 1.52
N TYR A 194 5.50 -16.92 2.02
CA TYR A 194 5.17 -17.23 3.40
C TYR A 194 6.12 -16.56 4.40
N ALA A 195 7.43 -16.48 4.11
CA ALA A 195 8.38 -15.74 4.92
C ALA A 195 8.01 -14.25 5.02
N ALA A 196 7.72 -13.61 3.89
CA ALA A 196 7.29 -12.20 3.84
C ALA A 196 5.99 -11.96 4.62
N VAL A 197 4.98 -12.82 4.44
CA VAL A 197 3.64 -12.64 5.02
C VAL A 197 3.59 -13.00 6.51
N VAL A 198 4.34 -14.03 6.95
CA VAL A 198 4.44 -14.37 8.39
C VAL A 198 5.32 -13.36 9.14
N GLY A 199 6.42 -12.91 8.53
CA GLY A 199 7.26 -11.84 9.10
C GLY A 199 6.48 -10.53 9.28
N LEU A 200 5.70 -10.14 8.26
CA LEU A 200 4.75 -9.02 8.35
C LEU A 200 3.71 -9.24 9.45
N PHE A 201 3.03 -10.40 9.48
CA PHE A 201 2.01 -10.66 10.48
C PHE A 201 2.57 -10.58 11.91
N ALA A 202 3.78 -11.08 12.14
CA ALA A 202 4.48 -10.97 13.42
C ALA A 202 4.78 -9.50 13.76
N ALA A 203 5.48 -8.77 12.89
CA ALA A 203 5.84 -7.37 13.12
C ALA A 203 4.61 -6.49 13.39
N ASN A 204 3.59 -6.59 12.54
CA ASN A 204 2.32 -5.86 12.71
C ASN A 204 1.60 -6.22 14.02
N THR A 205 1.65 -7.48 14.47
CA THR A 205 1.02 -7.89 15.73
C THR A 205 1.70 -7.25 16.94
N ILE A 206 3.03 -7.10 16.93
CA ILE A 206 3.75 -6.40 18.00
C ILE A 206 3.48 -4.88 17.93
N ASN A 207 3.48 -4.27 16.74
CA ASN A 207 3.17 -2.84 16.56
C ASN A 207 1.74 -2.51 17.02
N VAL A 208 0.75 -3.33 16.65
CA VAL A 208 -0.63 -3.24 17.16
C VAL A 208 -0.69 -3.34 18.68
N GLY A 209 0.16 -4.17 19.29
CA GLY A 209 0.28 -4.25 20.74
C GLY A 209 0.79 -2.95 21.36
N ALA A 210 1.90 -2.42 20.84
CA ALA A 210 2.49 -1.17 21.31
C ALA A 210 1.53 0.01 21.14
N ASP A 211 0.87 0.13 19.97
CA ASP A 211 -0.14 1.15 19.68
C ASP A 211 -1.32 1.10 20.68
N ILE A 212 -1.85 -0.09 21.00
CA ILE A 212 -2.94 -0.24 21.98
C ILE A 212 -2.49 0.22 23.37
N GLY A 213 -1.24 -0.09 23.75
CA GLY A 213 -0.62 0.41 24.98
C GLY A 213 -0.47 1.93 24.98
N ALA A 214 -0.05 2.51 23.85
CA ALA A 214 0.13 3.94 23.66
C ALA A 214 -1.19 4.72 23.68
N ILE A 215 -2.25 4.22 23.03
CA ILE A 215 -3.61 4.78 23.11
C ILE A 215 -4.10 4.73 24.57
N ALA A 216 -3.91 3.61 25.27
CA ALA A 216 -4.29 3.47 26.68
C ALA A 216 -3.49 4.42 27.61
N ALA A 217 -2.21 4.65 27.32
CA ALA A 217 -1.38 5.67 27.99
C ALA A 217 -1.86 7.10 27.68
N GLY A 218 -2.25 7.38 26.43
CA GLY A 218 -2.87 8.66 26.06
C GLY A 218 -4.18 8.91 26.81
N VAL A 219 -5.05 7.89 26.92
CA VAL A 219 -6.28 8.00 27.72
C VAL A 219 -5.96 8.23 29.20
N ASN A 220 -4.93 7.59 29.76
CA ASN A 220 -4.50 7.80 31.16
C ASN A 220 -4.13 9.27 31.46
N VAL A 221 -3.61 10.02 30.49
CA VAL A 221 -3.29 11.46 30.62
C VAL A 221 -4.55 12.34 30.67
N ILE A 222 -5.66 11.91 30.05
CA ILE A 222 -6.95 12.63 30.07
C ILE A 222 -7.83 12.21 31.27
N VAL A 223 -7.83 10.92 31.59
CA VAL A 223 -8.63 10.32 32.67
C VAL A 223 -7.72 9.36 33.45
N PRO A 224 -7.44 9.59 34.75
CA PRO A 224 -6.39 8.86 35.50
C PRO A 224 -6.80 7.44 35.91
N ILE A 225 -7.08 6.59 34.92
CA ILE A 225 -7.40 5.17 35.03
C ILE A 225 -6.13 4.37 34.70
N PRO A 226 -5.77 3.30 35.44
CA PRO A 226 -4.58 2.50 35.15
C PRO A 226 -4.55 1.97 33.71
N ILE A 227 -3.40 2.07 33.05
CA ILE A 227 -3.22 1.71 31.63
C ILE A 227 -3.64 0.26 31.36
N SER A 228 -3.32 -0.66 32.27
CA SER A 228 -3.72 -2.09 32.23
C SER A 228 -5.25 -2.31 32.22
N TRP A 229 -6.03 -1.41 32.81
CA TRP A 229 -7.49 -1.44 32.77
C TRP A 229 -8.05 -0.82 31.50
N MET A 230 -7.31 0.09 30.84
CA MET A 230 -7.71 0.73 29.59
C MET A 230 -7.35 -0.08 28.33
N ILE A 231 -6.34 -0.95 28.38
CA ILE A 231 -5.89 -1.78 27.24
C ILE A 231 -7.03 -2.65 26.67
N VAL A 232 -7.79 -3.36 27.51
CA VAL A 232 -8.87 -4.26 27.04
C VAL A 232 -10.06 -3.48 26.44
N PRO A 233 -10.61 -2.43 27.09
CA PRO A 233 -11.59 -1.54 26.46
C PRO A 233 -11.11 -0.94 25.13
N THR A 234 -9.87 -0.44 25.06
CA THR A 234 -9.31 0.12 23.83
C THR A 234 -9.28 -0.90 22.69
N ALA A 235 -8.74 -2.10 22.94
CA ALA A 235 -8.71 -3.18 21.95
C ALA A 235 -10.13 -3.62 21.52
N ALA A 236 -11.07 -3.70 22.46
CA ALA A 236 -12.46 -4.05 22.19
C ALA A 236 -13.19 -2.97 21.35
N ILE A 237 -12.97 -1.69 21.63
CA ILE A 237 -13.55 -0.58 20.85
C ILE A 237 -12.94 -0.56 19.44
N ILE A 238 -11.62 -0.76 19.30
CA ILE A 238 -10.96 -0.85 17.99
C ILE A 238 -11.52 -2.02 17.16
N LEU A 239 -11.68 -3.21 17.75
CA LEU A 239 -12.31 -4.35 17.06
C LEU A 239 -13.77 -4.09 16.71
N ALA A 240 -14.55 -3.49 17.62
CA ALA A 240 -15.93 -3.12 17.35
C ALA A 240 -16.03 -2.13 16.18
N LEU A 241 -15.18 -1.11 16.13
CA LEU A 241 -15.11 -0.15 15.01
C LEU A 241 -14.74 -0.86 13.70
N GLN A 242 -13.71 -1.71 13.69
CA GLN A 242 -13.29 -2.46 12.49
C GLN A 242 -14.35 -3.44 11.95
N ILE A 243 -15.24 -3.94 12.81
CA ILE A 243 -16.27 -4.93 12.44
C ILE A 243 -17.62 -4.27 12.12
N LEU A 244 -17.94 -3.12 12.74
CA LEU A 244 -19.27 -2.48 12.66
C LEU A 244 -19.29 -1.17 11.86
N CYS A 245 -18.15 -0.51 11.65
CA CYS A 245 -18.05 0.72 10.87
C CYS A 245 -17.25 0.50 9.58
N SER A 246 -17.71 1.10 8.47
CA SER A 246 -16.88 1.17 7.26
C SER A 246 -15.60 1.96 7.57
N TYR A 247 -14.47 1.46 7.07
CA TYR A 247 -13.15 2.08 7.20
C TYR A 247 -13.14 3.58 6.80
N ARG A 248 -13.97 3.96 5.81
CA ARG A 248 -14.12 5.35 5.36
C ARG A 248 -14.69 6.31 6.42
N LEU A 249 -15.39 5.80 7.45
CA LEU A 249 -15.84 6.58 8.60
C LEU A 249 -14.72 6.76 9.63
N ILE A 250 -14.01 5.66 9.94
CA ILE A 250 -12.83 5.64 10.84
C ILE A 250 -11.78 6.63 10.33
N ALA A 251 -11.34 6.45 9.08
CA ALA A 251 -10.36 7.32 8.43
C ALA A 251 -10.82 8.79 8.30
N ARG A 252 -12.13 9.06 8.25
CA ARG A 252 -12.63 10.44 8.24
C ARG A 252 -12.61 11.08 9.62
N ILE A 253 -13.02 10.37 10.65
CA ILE A 253 -13.08 10.89 12.03
C ILE A 253 -11.66 11.07 12.57
N PHE A 254 -10.86 10.00 12.58
CA PHE A 254 -9.57 10.01 13.25
C PHE A 254 -8.51 10.84 12.53
N LYS A 255 -8.62 11.06 11.21
CA LYS A 255 -7.74 12.02 10.50
C LYS A 255 -7.93 13.47 10.96
N TRP A 256 -9.10 13.87 11.45
CA TRP A 256 -9.23 15.20 12.08
C TRP A 256 -8.56 15.24 13.46
N LEU A 257 -8.46 14.09 14.12
CA LEU A 257 -7.81 13.97 15.42
C LEU A 257 -6.27 13.86 15.28
N THR A 258 -5.74 13.24 14.23
CA THR A 258 -4.29 13.29 13.91
C THR A 258 -3.80 14.70 13.53
N LEU A 259 -4.69 15.63 13.12
CA LEU A 259 -4.29 17.03 12.96
C LEU A 259 -3.83 17.67 14.29
N ALA A 260 -4.15 17.08 15.45
CA ALA A 260 -3.58 17.52 16.72
C ALA A 260 -2.04 17.37 16.77
N LEU A 261 -1.45 16.48 15.97
CA LEU A 261 0.01 16.34 15.85
C LEU A 261 0.68 17.58 15.25
N PHE A 262 -0.05 18.43 14.52
CA PHE A 262 0.46 19.72 14.06
C PHE A 262 0.71 20.70 15.23
N ALA A 263 0.26 20.39 16.45
CA ALA A 263 0.68 21.08 17.67
C ALA A 263 2.21 20.98 17.89
N TYR A 264 2.88 19.92 17.43
CA TYR A 264 4.35 19.83 17.49
C TYR A 264 5.04 20.92 16.66
N ILE A 265 4.44 21.35 15.54
CA ILE A 265 4.95 22.49 14.76
C ILE A 265 4.89 23.77 15.58
N GLY A 266 3.77 24.02 16.26
CA GLY A 266 3.63 25.16 17.16
C GLY A 266 4.60 25.08 18.34
N ALA A 267 4.70 23.93 19.00
CA ALA A 267 5.60 23.74 20.14
C ALA A 267 7.08 23.93 19.78
N ALA A 268 7.53 23.40 18.64
CA ALA A 268 8.87 23.62 18.12
C ALA A 268 9.16 25.11 17.84
N LEU A 269 8.18 25.88 17.36
CA LEU A 269 8.34 27.31 17.12
C LEU A 269 8.34 28.12 18.43
N PHE A 270 7.45 27.82 19.38
CA PHE A 270 7.38 28.50 20.68
C PHE A 270 8.53 28.12 21.63
N ALA A 271 9.20 26.98 21.42
CA ALA A 271 10.39 26.60 22.16
C ALA A 271 11.62 27.51 21.87
N ASN A 272 11.55 28.38 20.85
CA ASN A 272 12.66 29.26 20.41
C ASN A 272 14.01 28.52 20.22
N PRO A 273 14.05 27.42 19.45
CA PRO A 273 15.28 26.68 19.18
C PRO A 273 16.30 27.56 18.43
N ASP A 274 17.60 27.36 18.71
CA ASP A 274 18.68 28.03 18.00
C ASP A 274 18.58 27.80 16.47
N PRO A 275 18.30 28.85 15.66
CA PRO A 275 18.20 28.69 14.22
C PRO A 275 19.50 28.22 13.56
N GLY A 276 20.67 28.54 14.15
CA GLY A 276 21.97 28.10 13.64
C GLY A 276 22.13 26.59 13.78
N GLY A 277 21.92 26.06 14.98
CA GLY A 277 21.95 24.63 15.29
C GLY A 277 20.93 23.84 14.47
N VAL A 278 19.68 24.32 14.36
CA VAL A 278 18.62 23.63 13.60
C VAL A 278 18.95 23.57 12.10
N ILE A 279 19.33 24.69 11.48
CA ILE A 279 19.70 24.71 10.05
C ILE A 279 20.93 23.83 9.83
N ARG A 280 21.95 23.92 10.69
CA ARG A 280 23.15 23.08 10.58
C ARG A 280 22.82 21.60 10.67
N ALA A 281 22.07 21.17 11.68
CA ALA A 281 21.76 19.75 11.89
C ALA A 281 20.75 19.16 10.90
N THR A 282 19.98 20.02 10.21
CA THR A 282 19.07 19.63 9.12
C THR A 282 19.80 19.41 7.80
N PHE A 283 20.79 20.25 7.47
CA PHE A 283 21.51 20.17 6.18
C PHE A 283 22.89 19.49 6.24
N VAL A 284 23.52 19.40 7.42
CA VAL A 284 24.81 18.72 7.61
C VAL A 284 24.55 17.40 8.34
N PRO A 285 24.67 16.23 7.67
CA PRO A 285 24.43 14.96 8.31
C PRO A 285 25.48 14.71 9.39
N THR A 286 25.02 14.50 10.62
CA THR A 286 25.85 14.01 11.72
C THR A 286 25.64 12.50 11.84
N LEU A 287 26.75 11.75 11.89
CA LEU A 287 26.75 10.30 12.01
C LEU A 287 27.65 9.93 13.19
N SER A 288 27.08 9.25 14.18
CA SER A 288 27.84 8.55 15.22
C SER A 288 27.72 7.04 14.99
N LEU A 289 28.74 6.29 15.42
CA LEU A 289 28.69 4.82 15.46
C LEU A 289 28.27 4.29 16.84
N ASP A 290 27.74 5.18 17.68
CA ASP A 290 27.15 4.88 18.99
C ASP A 290 25.90 3.97 18.89
N PRO A 291 25.71 3.00 19.82
CA PRO A 291 24.54 2.11 19.81
C PRO A 291 23.19 2.82 19.86
N THR A 292 23.10 3.93 20.61
CA THR A 292 21.88 4.76 20.75
C THR A 292 21.58 5.49 19.44
N PHE A 293 22.61 6.05 18.81
CA PHE A 293 22.47 6.72 17.52
C PHE A 293 22.04 5.72 16.42
N LEU A 294 22.70 4.56 16.34
CA LEU A 294 22.39 3.56 15.31
C LEU A 294 21.03 2.88 15.53
N SER A 295 20.65 2.58 16.77
CA SER A 295 19.31 2.02 17.06
C SER A 295 18.22 3.03 16.75
N THR A 296 18.40 4.30 17.10
CA THR A 296 17.47 5.39 16.75
C THR A 296 17.38 5.60 15.24
N LEU A 297 18.50 5.54 14.50
CA LEU A 297 18.49 5.65 13.04
C LEU A 297 17.73 4.47 12.39
N VAL A 298 17.94 3.24 12.87
CA VAL A 298 17.18 2.06 12.41
C VAL A 298 15.70 2.18 12.78
N ALA A 299 15.35 2.74 13.93
CA ALA A 299 13.97 2.98 14.35
C ALA A 299 13.27 4.02 13.43
N ILE A 300 13.89 5.19 13.20
CA ILE A 300 13.36 6.24 12.31
C ILE A 300 13.13 5.68 10.88
N LEU A 301 14.11 4.98 10.33
CA LEU A 301 13.98 4.33 9.02
C LEU A 301 12.92 3.22 9.02
N GLY A 302 12.84 2.46 10.10
CA GLY A 302 11.91 1.36 10.28
C GLY A 302 10.45 1.79 10.36
N THR A 303 10.15 2.93 11.01
CA THR A 303 8.80 3.51 11.00
C THR A 303 8.48 4.14 9.64
N THR A 304 9.27 5.10 9.16
CA THR A 304 9.02 5.85 7.90
C THR A 304 9.03 5.02 6.61
N ILE A 305 9.64 3.83 6.63
CA ILE A 305 9.66 2.88 5.51
C ILE A 305 9.10 1.54 6.02
N SER A 306 7.99 1.61 6.76
CA SER A 306 7.36 0.47 7.43
C SER A 306 6.94 -0.68 6.50
N PRO A 307 7.22 -1.95 6.86
CA PRO A 307 6.80 -3.15 6.14
C PRO A 307 5.31 -3.18 5.76
N TYR A 308 4.44 -2.71 6.66
CA TYR A 308 3.00 -2.81 6.50
C TYR A 308 2.43 -1.87 5.45
N LEU A 309 3.03 -0.68 5.29
CA LEU A 309 2.61 0.32 4.32
C LEU A 309 2.71 -0.20 2.89
N PHE A 310 3.69 -1.08 2.60
CA PHE A 310 3.86 -1.67 1.26
C PHE A 310 2.67 -2.56 0.86
N PHE A 311 2.23 -3.41 1.79
CA PHE A 311 1.07 -4.28 1.61
C PHE A 311 -0.24 -3.49 1.71
N TRP A 312 -0.28 -2.46 2.56
CA TRP A 312 -1.42 -1.57 2.72
C TRP A 312 -1.70 -0.75 1.46
N GLN A 313 -0.75 0.09 1.01
CA GLN A 313 -0.92 0.96 -0.15
C GLN A 313 -1.30 0.13 -1.39
N SER A 314 -0.57 -0.95 -1.67
CA SER A 314 -0.87 -1.82 -2.83
C SER A 314 -2.24 -2.51 -2.75
N SER A 315 -2.78 -2.74 -1.54
CA SER A 315 -4.14 -3.27 -1.35
C SER A 315 -5.20 -2.17 -1.40
N GLN A 316 -4.92 -0.96 -0.91
CA GLN A 316 -5.87 0.16 -0.89
C GLN A 316 -6.17 0.71 -2.29
N GLU A 317 -5.17 0.81 -3.18
CA GLU A 317 -5.44 1.14 -4.60
C GLU A 317 -6.45 0.15 -5.21
N VAL A 318 -6.31 -1.13 -4.86
CA VAL A 318 -7.11 -2.24 -5.38
C VAL A 318 -8.51 -2.26 -4.75
N GLU A 319 -8.65 -1.87 -3.49
CA GLU A 319 -9.93 -1.71 -2.80
C GLU A 319 -10.69 -0.46 -3.28
N GLU A 320 -9.99 0.65 -3.60
CA GLU A 320 -10.61 1.84 -4.18
C GLU A 320 -11.09 1.59 -5.62
N GLU A 321 -10.34 0.82 -6.42
CA GLU A 321 -10.83 0.32 -7.71
C GLU A 321 -12.09 -0.56 -7.59
N VAL A 322 -12.17 -1.40 -6.54
CA VAL A 322 -13.39 -2.19 -6.26
C VAL A 322 -14.56 -1.28 -5.92
N HIS A 323 -14.34 -0.22 -5.13
CA HIS A 323 -15.34 0.81 -4.84
C HIS A 323 -15.77 1.59 -6.08
N MET A 324 -14.88 1.83 -7.05
CA MET A 324 -15.22 2.35 -8.39
C MET A 324 -15.94 1.31 -9.29
N GLY A 325 -16.33 0.15 -8.76
CA GLY A 325 -17.06 -0.89 -9.49
C GLY A 325 -16.19 -1.80 -10.36
N ARG A 326 -14.85 -1.65 -10.34
CA ARG A 326 -13.89 -2.51 -11.05
C ARG A 326 -13.70 -3.85 -10.28
N THR A 327 -14.80 -4.53 -9.97
CA THR A 327 -14.82 -5.72 -9.10
C THR A 327 -14.06 -6.93 -9.66
N ARG A 328 -13.84 -7.02 -10.98
CA ARG A 328 -13.12 -8.12 -11.63
C ARG A 328 -11.70 -7.71 -11.99
N LEU A 329 -10.74 -8.61 -11.74
CA LEU A 329 -9.30 -8.41 -11.99
C LEU A 329 -8.95 -7.88 -13.40
N TRP A 330 -9.72 -8.18 -14.45
CA TRP A 330 -9.47 -7.65 -15.79
C TRP A 330 -9.90 -6.19 -15.99
N GLN A 331 -10.80 -5.67 -15.14
CA GLN A 331 -11.19 -4.25 -15.10
C GLN A 331 -10.15 -3.40 -14.36
N ARG A 332 -9.39 -4.01 -13.45
CA ARG A 332 -8.33 -3.43 -12.60
C ARG A 332 -6.93 -3.44 -13.22
N ARG A 333 -6.79 -3.89 -14.48
CA ARG A 333 -5.49 -4.35 -15.02
C ARG A 333 -4.86 -3.42 -16.04
N GLY A 334 -4.32 -2.31 -15.52
CA GLY A 334 -3.32 -1.50 -16.21
C GLY A 334 -3.63 -0.01 -16.14
N ALA A 335 -2.97 0.68 -15.22
CA ALA A 335 -3.09 2.11 -15.03
C ALA A 335 -2.63 2.96 -16.25
N THR A 336 -3.39 4.02 -16.50
CA THR A 336 -3.07 5.12 -17.42
C THR A 336 -2.02 6.08 -16.82
N ASP A 337 -1.45 6.94 -17.67
CA ASP A 337 -0.54 8.01 -17.23
C ASP A 337 -1.26 9.12 -16.44
N ALA A 338 -2.59 9.14 -16.43
CA ALA A 338 -3.38 10.03 -15.58
C ALA A 338 -3.51 9.43 -14.17
N GLU A 339 -3.98 8.18 -14.07
CA GLU A 339 -4.09 7.43 -12.81
C GLU A 339 -2.77 7.42 -12.04
N LEU A 340 -1.66 7.08 -12.69
CA LEU A 340 -0.34 7.08 -12.05
C LEU A 340 0.15 8.47 -11.63
N LYS A 341 -0.31 9.56 -12.25
CA LYS A 341 0.04 10.93 -11.82
C LYS A 341 -0.81 11.40 -10.64
N TYR A 342 -2.07 10.99 -10.56
CA TYR A 342 -2.91 11.28 -9.40
C TYR A 342 -2.45 10.49 -8.17
N ALA A 343 -2.16 9.20 -8.31
CA ALA A 343 -1.57 8.40 -7.23
C ALA A 343 -0.21 8.97 -6.76
N ALA A 344 0.66 9.41 -7.68
CA ALA A 344 1.91 10.08 -7.31
C ALA A 344 1.68 11.38 -6.52
N LEU A 345 0.65 12.18 -6.86
CA LEU A 345 0.33 13.40 -6.12
C LEU A 345 -0.24 13.11 -4.73
N ASP A 346 -1.14 12.11 -4.61
CA ASP A 346 -1.75 11.71 -3.34
C ASP A 346 -0.70 11.12 -2.37
N VAL A 347 0.09 10.15 -2.84
CA VAL A 347 1.20 9.56 -2.06
C VAL A 347 2.23 10.62 -1.65
N ASN A 348 2.71 11.45 -2.58
CA ASN A 348 3.68 12.50 -2.24
C ASN A 348 3.11 13.51 -1.24
N THR A 349 1.80 13.77 -1.25
CA THR A 349 1.16 14.67 -0.29
C THR A 349 1.10 14.03 1.11
N GLY A 350 0.68 12.76 1.21
CA GLY A 350 0.66 12.05 2.49
C GLY A 350 2.04 11.92 3.12
N MET A 351 3.03 11.50 2.33
CA MET A 351 4.42 11.33 2.76
C MET A 351 5.08 12.66 3.14
N PHE A 352 4.76 13.75 2.44
CA PHE A 352 5.22 15.08 2.83
C PHE A 352 4.66 15.52 4.19
N PHE A 353 3.36 15.31 4.46
CA PHE A 353 2.78 15.69 5.74
C PHE A 353 3.35 14.88 6.91
N SER A 354 3.49 13.56 6.78
CA SER A 354 4.11 12.73 7.83
C SER A 354 5.56 13.12 8.10
N ASN A 355 6.39 13.25 7.06
CA ASN A 355 7.78 13.63 7.23
C ASN A 355 7.95 15.04 7.84
N VAL A 356 6.98 15.95 7.63
CA VAL A 356 6.92 17.25 8.32
C VAL A 356 6.53 17.07 9.80
N VAL A 357 5.52 16.25 10.12
CA VAL A 357 5.13 15.95 11.50
C VAL A 357 6.27 15.29 12.26
N MET A 358 6.93 14.27 11.71
CA MET A 358 8.16 13.65 12.23
C MET A 358 9.22 14.70 12.56
N TYR A 359 9.60 15.53 11.58
CA TYR A 359 10.63 16.55 11.76
C TYR A 359 10.31 17.50 12.92
N PHE A 360 9.05 17.92 13.04
CA PHE A 360 8.63 18.82 14.12
C PHE A 360 8.47 18.12 15.48
N ILE A 361 8.18 16.82 15.56
CA ILE A 361 8.23 16.06 16.81
C ILE A 361 9.68 15.96 17.32
N ILE A 362 10.62 15.59 16.44
CA ILE A 362 12.06 15.55 16.76
C ILE A 362 12.54 16.94 17.18
N LEU A 363 12.22 17.99 16.41
CA LEU A 363 12.65 19.35 16.70
C LEU A 363 12.08 19.87 18.03
N ALA A 364 10.79 19.67 18.31
CA ALA A 364 10.18 20.11 19.56
C ALA A 364 10.79 19.40 20.77
N THR A 365 10.95 18.07 20.72
CA THR A 365 11.49 17.27 21.82
C THR A 365 12.98 17.56 22.05
N ALA A 366 13.75 17.81 21.00
CA ALA A 366 15.12 18.33 21.11
C ALA A 366 15.17 19.74 21.74
N ALA A 367 14.30 20.65 21.31
CA ALA A 367 14.25 22.02 21.81
C ALA A 367 13.72 22.16 23.25
N THR A 368 13.18 21.09 23.84
CA THR A 368 12.50 21.13 25.15
C THR A 368 13.05 20.07 26.12
N LEU A 369 12.86 18.79 25.83
CA LEU A 369 13.28 17.68 26.70
C LEU A 369 14.80 17.57 26.75
N HIS A 370 15.47 17.47 25.59
CA HIS A 370 16.93 17.40 25.52
C HIS A 370 17.58 18.67 26.09
N ALA A 371 17.06 19.84 25.74
CA ALA A 371 17.50 21.13 26.29
C ALA A 371 17.34 21.25 27.82
N ALA A 372 16.35 20.56 28.40
CA ALA A 372 16.15 20.46 29.86
C ALA A 372 16.88 19.27 30.51
N GLY A 373 17.70 18.51 29.76
CA GLY A 373 18.41 17.32 30.25
C GLY A 373 17.52 16.07 30.45
N GLN A 374 16.26 16.09 30.01
CA GLN A 374 15.36 14.94 30.04
C GLN A 374 15.58 14.07 28.78
N THR A 375 16.54 13.15 28.84
CA THR A 375 16.84 12.20 27.74
C THR A 375 16.06 10.87 27.81
N ASP A 376 15.41 10.61 28.95
CA ASP A 376 14.88 9.30 29.35
C ASP A 376 13.34 9.32 29.38
N ILE A 377 12.72 9.24 28.20
CA ILE A 377 11.24 9.24 28.05
C ILE A 377 10.69 7.86 28.45
N LYS A 378 10.00 7.79 29.59
CA LYS A 378 9.39 6.54 30.09
C LYS A 378 7.88 6.47 29.94
N SER A 379 7.21 7.53 29.51
CA SER A 379 5.77 7.56 29.34
C SER A 379 5.30 8.54 28.27
N ALA A 380 4.04 8.39 27.83
CA ALA A 380 3.37 9.38 27.00
C ALA A 380 3.22 10.75 27.72
N ALA A 381 3.21 10.78 29.06
CA ALA A 381 3.19 12.03 29.82
C ALA A 381 4.53 12.80 29.70
N ASP A 382 5.65 12.10 29.62
CA ASP A 382 6.98 12.70 29.43
C ASP A 382 7.11 13.30 28.02
N ALA A 383 6.71 12.52 27.00
CA ALA A 383 6.63 13.01 25.61
C ALA A 383 5.68 14.21 25.46
N ALA A 384 4.66 14.35 26.32
CA ALA A 384 3.75 15.50 26.32
C ALA A 384 4.40 16.78 26.88
N GLN A 385 5.42 16.69 27.74
CA GLN A 385 6.12 17.87 28.26
C GLN A 385 6.73 18.71 27.13
N ALA A 386 7.08 18.10 25.99
CA ALA A 386 7.58 18.81 24.81
C ALA A 386 6.54 19.74 24.14
N LEU A 387 5.24 19.55 24.37
CA LEU A 387 4.19 20.46 23.91
C LEU A 387 3.91 21.62 24.88
N ARG A 388 4.55 21.65 26.06
CA ARG A 388 4.32 22.66 27.11
C ARG A 388 4.58 24.11 26.66
N PRO A 389 5.56 24.44 25.78
CA PRO A 389 5.76 25.81 25.30
C PRO A 389 4.59 26.37 24.48
N LEU A 390 3.83 25.51 23.79
CA LEU A 390 2.64 25.92 23.02
C LEU A 390 1.37 25.94 23.88
N ALA A 391 1.19 24.90 24.70
CA ALA A 391 -0.11 24.56 25.28
C ALA A 391 -0.18 24.68 26.82
N GLY A 392 0.93 25.03 27.48
CA GLY A 392 1.02 25.04 28.93
C GLY A 392 0.59 23.69 29.51
N ASP A 393 -0.29 23.72 30.49
CA ASP A 393 -0.76 22.50 31.17
C ASP A 393 -1.76 21.68 30.32
N ALA A 394 -2.27 22.22 29.20
CA ALA A 394 -3.05 21.46 28.21
C ALA A 394 -2.20 20.61 27.26
N ALA A 395 -0.87 20.67 27.37
CA ALA A 395 0.07 19.87 26.56
C ALA A 395 -0.19 18.35 26.63
N GLY A 396 -0.51 17.84 27.82
CA GLY A 396 -0.93 16.45 28.02
C GLY A 396 -2.16 16.07 27.18
N ILE A 397 -3.16 16.95 27.14
CA ILE A 397 -4.41 16.74 26.39
C ILE A 397 -4.13 16.78 24.89
N LEU A 398 -3.29 17.70 24.38
CA LEU A 398 -2.97 17.76 22.95
C LEU A 398 -2.21 16.51 22.47
N LEU A 399 -1.20 16.03 23.21
CA LEU A 399 -0.54 14.77 22.84
C LEU A 399 -1.51 13.59 22.96
N ALA A 400 -2.26 13.48 24.05
CA ALA A 400 -3.22 12.39 24.22
C ALA A 400 -4.23 12.34 23.06
N LEU A 401 -4.79 13.48 22.66
CA LEU A 401 -5.67 13.58 21.49
C LEU A 401 -4.95 13.11 20.21
N GLY A 402 -3.75 13.61 19.93
CA GLY A 402 -2.98 13.21 18.75
C GLY A 402 -2.64 11.71 18.72
N LEU A 403 -2.19 11.16 19.84
CA LEU A 403 -1.78 9.76 20.02
C LEU A 403 -2.99 8.80 19.92
N ILE A 404 -4.12 9.17 20.52
CA ILE A 404 -5.40 8.46 20.36
C ILE A 404 -5.84 8.52 18.88
N GLY A 405 -5.77 9.69 18.24
CA GLY A 405 -6.10 9.86 16.83
C GLY A 405 -5.25 8.99 15.89
N ALA A 406 -3.94 8.98 16.13
CA ALA A 406 -2.99 8.17 15.38
C ALA A 406 -3.28 6.68 15.56
N GLY A 407 -3.36 6.18 16.80
CA GLY A 407 -3.54 4.76 17.06
C GLY A 407 -4.90 4.22 16.60
N PHE A 408 -5.99 4.98 16.74
CA PHE A 408 -7.30 4.57 16.20
C PHE A 408 -7.38 4.60 14.67
N LEU A 409 -6.46 5.31 13.99
CA LEU A 409 -6.28 5.26 12.54
C LEU A 409 -5.35 4.10 12.12
N ALA A 410 -4.22 3.95 12.81
CA ALA A 410 -3.14 3.03 12.48
C ALA A 410 -3.41 1.57 12.83
N VAL A 411 -4.02 1.26 13.99
CA VAL A 411 -4.29 -0.15 14.36
C VAL A 411 -5.17 -0.87 13.32
N PRO A 412 -6.26 -0.27 12.79
CA PRO A 412 -6.99 -0.84 11.64
C PRO A 412 -6.16 -1.03 10.37
N VAL A 413 -5.18 -0.17 10.12
CA VAL A 413 -4.26 -0.23 8.97
C VAL A 413 -3.23 -1.37 9.15
N LEU A 414 -2.67 -1.51 10.35
CA LEU A 414 -1.75 -2.58 10.73
C LEU A 414 -2.42 -3.97 10.73
N SER A 415 -3.57 -4.12 11.40
CA SER A 415 -4.30 -5.40 11.42
C SER A 415 -4.94 -5.69 10.07
N GLY A 416 -5.44 -4.67 9.37
CA GLY A 416 -6.00 -4.78 8.03
C GLY A 416 -4.96 -5.22 6.99
N SER A 417 -3.80 -4.57 6.92
CA SER A 417 -2.71 -4.93 5.98
C SER A 417 -2.21 -6.36 6.19
N ALA A 418 -2.06 -6.80 7.44
CA ALA A 418 -1.74 -8.19 7.77
C ALA A 418 -2.84 -9.17 7.29
N ALA A 419 -4.12 -8.81 7.46
CA ALA A 419 -5.25 -9.60 6.99
C ALA A 419 -5.38 -9.64 5.46
N TYR A 420 -5.09 -8.55 4.75
CA TYR A 420 -4.98 -8.53 3.28
C TYR A 420 -3.84 -9.45 2.82
N ALA A 421 -2.64 -9.29 3.37
CA ALA A 421 -1.47 -10.07 3.01
C ALA A 421 -1.68 -11.60 3.20
N MET A 422 -2.20 -12.00 4.38
CA MET A 422 -2.58 -13.38 4.67
C MET A 422 -3.65 -13.90 3.69
N SER A 423 -4.72 -13.13 3.50
CA SER A 423 -5.86 -13.59 2.69
C SER A 423 -5.53 -13.69 1.20
N GLU A 424 -4.71 -12.80 0.64
CA GLU A 424 -4.21 -12.94 -0.73
C GLU A 424 -3.23 -14.11 -0.89
N ALA A 425 -2.35 -14.34 0.11
CA ALA A 425 -1.39 -15.43 0.10
C ALA A 425 -2.05 -16.82 0.12
N PHE A 426 -3.09 -17.01 0.95
CA PHE A 426 -3.84 -18.27 1.01
C PHE A 426 -4.98 -18.35 -0.03
N GLY A 427 -5.55 -17.22 -0.46
CA GLY A 427 -6.66 -17.17 -1.42
C GLY A 427 -8.03 -17.22 -0.77
N TRP A 428 -8.14 -16.64 0.41
CA TRP A 428 -9.42 -16.45 1.10
C TRP A 428 -10.19 -15.27 0.49
N ARG A 429 -11.41 -15.02 0.99
CA ARG A 429 -12.18 -13.82 0.65
C ARG A 429 -11.79 -12.68 1.60
N TYR A 430 -11.56 -11.50 1.05
CA TYR A 430 -11.02 -10.33 1.75
C TYR A 430 -11.64 -9.02 1.26
N GLY A 431 -11.34 -7.93 1.96
CA GLY A 431 -11.87 -6.58 1.74
C GLY A 431 -12.55 -6.06 3.01
N LEU A 432 -12.23 -4.83 3.43
CA LEU A 432 -12.74 -4.23 4.67
C LEU A 432 -14.25 -3.92 4.63
N ASP A 433 -14.81 -3.75 3.44
CA ASP A 433 -16.25 -3.52 3.23
C ASP A 433 -16.99 -4.82 2.79
N GLN A 434 -16.41 -6.01 3.05
CA GLN A 434 -17.10 -7.31 2.95
C GLN A 434 -17.81 -7.67 4.26
N ASN A 435 -19.07 -8.13 4.19
CA ASN A 435 -19.77 -8.65 5.38
C ASN A 435 -18.92 -9.70 6.14
N PRO A 436 -18.66 -9.55 7.46
CA PRO A 436 -17.78 -10.46 8.21
C PRO A 436 -18.12 -11.95 8.09
N GLY A 437 -19.40 -12.29 8.00
CA GLY A 437 -19.86 -13.68 7.79
C GLY A 437 -19.43 -14.32 6.45
N ARG A 438 -18.98 -13.52 5.46
CA ARG A 438 -18.48 -13.98 4.15
C ARG A 438 -16.95 -14.00 4.04
N ALA A 439 -16.26 -13.22 4.86
CA ALA A 439 -14.81 -13.05 4.89
C ALA A 439 -14.21 -13.51 6.25
N LYS A 440 -14.72 -14.61 6.79
CA LYS A 440 -14.43 -15.08 8.16
C LYS A 440 -12.94 -15.20 8.47
N GLN A 441 -12.13 -15.64 7.51
CA GLN A 441 -10.68 -15.76 7.69
C GLN A 441 -10.00 -14.39 7.80
N PHE A 442 -10.41 -13.40 6.99
CA PHE A 442 -9.85 -12.05 7.00
C PHE A 442 -10.09 -11.36 8.35
N TYR A 443 -11.34 -11.33 8.83
CA TYR A 443 -11.65 -10.81 10.17
C TYR A 443 -11.08 -11.67 11.29
N GLY A 444 -10.90 -12.98 11.08
CA GLY A 444 -10.18 -13.85 12.00
C GLY A 444 -8.72 -13.43 12.19
N VAL A 445 -8.01 -13.08 11.11
CA VAL A 445 -6.63 -12.56 11.19
C VAL A 445 -6.58 -11.21 11.92
N ILE A 446 -7.55 -10.32 11.68
CA ILE A 446 -7.68 -9.04 12.43
C ILE A 446 -7.85 -9.32 13.94
N VAL A 447 -8.82 -10.16 14.32
CA VAL A 447 -9.10 -10.48 15.73
C VAL A 447 -7.89 -11.12 16.41
N VAL A 448 -7.21 -12.06 15.74
CA VAL A 448 -5.99 -12.68 16.31
C VAL A 448 -4.86 -11.66 16.45
N ALA A 449 -4.59 -10.82 15.45
CA ALA A 449 -3.55 -9.78 15.55
C ALA A 449 -3.84 -8.79 16.69
N THR A 450 -5.08 -8.30 16.81
CA THR A 450 -5.45 -7.35 17.87
C THR A 450 -5.46 -8.00 19.26
N VAL A 451 -5.94 -9.24 19.41
CA VAL A 451 -5.94 -9.93 20.72
C VAL A 451 -4.52 -10.32 21.15
N VAL A 452 -3.68 -10.83 20.24
CA VAL A 452 -2.29 -11.18 20.57
C VAL A 452 -1.47 -9.90 20.86
N GLY A 453 -1.63 -8.84 20.06
CA GLY A 453 -1.01 -7.54 20.32
C GLY A 453 -1.44 -6.96 21.67
N MET A 454 -2.73 -6.94 21.97
CA MET A 454 -3.27 -6.53 23.27
C MET A 454 -2.63 -7.34 24.42
N LEU A 455 -2.46 -8.66 24.27
CA LEU A 455 -1.88 -9.53 25.30
C LEU A 455 -0.40 -9.23 25.60
N ILE A 456 0.38 -8.73 24.64
CA ILE A 456 1.80 -8.36 24.85
C ILE A 456 1.94 -7.29 25.95
N ASN A 457 0.97 -6.39 26.10
CA ASN A 457 0.99 -5.34 27.12
C ASN A 457 0.96 -5.88 28.57
N PHE A 458 0.47 -7.11 28.79
CA PHE A 458 0.44 -7.73 30.11
C PHE A 458 1.77 -8.40 30.51
N VAL A 459 2.78 -8.38 29.64
CA VAL A 459 4.14 -8.85 29.92
C VAL A 459 4.92 -7.84 30.80
N GLY A 460 4.41 -6.63 30.99
CA GLY A 460 5.02 -5.61 31.87
C GLY A 460 6.13 -4.79 31.20
N ILE A 461 6.28 -4.88 29.88
CA ILE A 461 7.17 -4.03 29.08
C ILE A 461 6.64 -2.59 29.10
N ASN A 462 7.52 -1.60 29.19
CA ASN A 462 7.13 -0.19 29.07
C ASN A 462 6.52 0.09 27.68
N PRO A 463 5.36 0.76 27.56
CA PRO A 463 4.83 1.16 26.27
C PRO A 463 5.83 1.92 25.38
N ILE A 464 6.62 2.87 25.91
CA ILE A 464 7.56 3.65 25.09
C ILE A 464 8.71 2.78 24.54
N ASP A 465 9.27 1.91 25.37
CA ASP A 465 10.29 0.94 24.94
C ASP A 465 9.70 0.01 23.86
N ALA A 466 8.46 -0.45 24.03
CA ALA A 466 7.79 -1.29 23.05
C ALA A 466 7.62 -0.59 21.69
N LEU A 467 7.19 0.69 21.69
CA LEU A 467 7.06 1.51 20.48
C LEU A 467 8.39 1.70 19.73
N PHE A 468 9.48 1.96 20.48
CA PHE A 468 10.81 2.10 19.88
C PHE A 468 11.32 0.77 19.31
N TRP A 469 11.21 -0.32 20.07
CA TRP A 469 11.68 -1.63 19.62
C TRP A 469 10.83 -2.22 18.49
N THR A 470 9.54 -1.91 18.36
CA THR A 470 8.77 -2.28 17.15
C THR A 470 9.24 -1.53 15.92
N ALA A 471 9.55 -0.24 16.03
CA ALA A 471 10.15 0.53 14.95
C ALA A 471 11.52 -0.03 14.53
N VAL A 472 12.37 -0.43 15.49
CA VAL A 472 13.63 -1.14 15.19
C VAL A 472 13.38 -2.46 14.46
N ILE A 473 12.42 -3.28 14.91
CA ILE A 473 12.04 -4.54 14.24
C ILE A 473 11.56 -4.28 12.79
N ASN A 474 10.74 -3.25 12.58
CA ASN A 474 10.31 -2.84 11.24
C ASN A 474 11.51 -2.45 10.36
N GLY A 475 12.53 -1.80 10.93
CA GLY A 475 13.80 -1.47 10.29
C GLY A 475 14.62 -2.67 9.82
N PHE A 476 14.51 -3.82 10.50
CA PHE A 476 15.10 -5.09 10.06
C PHE A 476 14.22 -5.84 9.03
N VAL A 477 12.90 -5.79 9.17
CA VAL A 477 11.95 -6.52 8.31
C VAL A 477 11.74 -5.85 6.94
N ALA A 478 11.85 -4.52 6.87
CA ALA A 478 11.66 -3.75 5.63
C ALA A 478 12.70 -4.04 4.53
N PRO A 479 14.04 -3.98 4.74
CA PRO A 479 15.01 -4.15 3.66
C PRO A 479 14.85 -5.43 2.81
N PRO A 480 14.62 -6.63 3.39
CA PRO A 480 14.28 -7.83 2.60
C PRO A 480 13.01 -7.69 1.76
N LEU A 481 11.97 -7.03 2.27
CA LEU A 481 10.72 -6.78 1.54
C LEU A 481 10.91 -5.75 0.42
N LEU A 482 11.72 -4.71 0.64
CA LEU A 482 12.08 -3.73 -0.38
C LEU A 482 12.75 -4.38 -1.58
N VAL A 483 13.66 -5.35 -1.39
CA VAL A 483 14.22 -6.15 -2.49
C VAL A 483 13.11 -6.82 -3.31
N LEU A 484 12.10 -7.41 -2.67
CA LEU A 484 10.98 -8.04 -3.38
C LEU A 484 10.14 -7.04 -4.16
N ILE A 485 9.86 -5.87 -3.58
CA ILE A 485 9.12 -4.77 -4.21
C ILE A 485 9.88 -4.24 -5.44
N MET A 486 11.20 -4.06 -5.32
CA MET A 486 12.07 -3.62 -6.42
C MET A 486 12.19 -4.66 -7.53
N LEU A 487 12.22 -5.96 -7.19
CA LEU A 487 12.16 -7.03 -8.19
C LEU A 487 10.81 -7.08 -8.90
N VAL A 488 9.69 -6.97 -8.16
CA VAL A 488 8.32 -6.94 -8.70
C VAL A 488 8.13 -5.75 -9.65
N ALA A 489 8.53 -4.55 -9.23
CA ALA A 489 8.32 -3.31 -9.97
C ALA A 489 9.18 -3.17 -11.25
N ASN A 490 10.25 -3.95 -11.36
CA ASN A 490 11.07 -4.06 -12.57
C ASN A 490 10.69 -5.26 -13.46
N ASN A 491 9.89 -6.21 -12.95
CA ASN A 491 9.51 -7.40 -13.70
C ASN A 491 8.48 -7.08 -14.80
N ARG A 492 8.91 -7.11 -16.07
CA ARG A 492 8.07 -6.86 -17.26
C ARG A 492 6.90 -7.83 -17.41
N ALA A 493 6.96 -9.05 -16.85
CA ALA A 493 5.83 -9.98 -16.88
C ALA A 493 4.67 -9.54 -15.95
N ILE A 494 4.98 -8.74 -14.92
CA ILE A 494 4.01 -8.19 -13.97
C ILE A 494 3.59 -6.78 -14.43
N MET A 495 4.58 -5.90 -14.62
CA MET A 495 4.38 -4.48 -14.86
C MET A 495 4.19 -4.11 -16.33
N ARG A 496 4.35 -5.05 -17.26
CA ARG A 496 4.21 -4.84 -18.72
C ARG A 496 5.13 -3.70 -19.21
N THR A 497 4.55 -2.65 -19.78
CA THR A 497 5.22 -1.41 -20.22
C THR A 497 5.38 -0.37 -19.10
N ARG A 498 4.91 -0.64 -17.89
CA ARG A 498 4.90 0.26 -16.72
C ARG A 498 5.93 -0.15 -15.65
N THR A 499 7.08 -0.69 -16.03
CA THR A 499 8.21 -0.91 -15.09
C THR A 499 8.67 0.40 -14.45
N ASN A 500 9.57 0.35 -13.46
CA ASN A 500 10.12 1.57 -12.87
C ASN A 500 10.93 2.40 -13.88
N GLY A 501 10.89 3.73 -13.68
CA GLY A 501 11.74 4.67 -14.40
C GLY A 501 13.05 4.86 -13.63
N LEU A 502 14.03 5.54 -14.24
CA LEU A 502 15.36 5.69 -13.65
C LEU A 502 15.33 6.25 -12.22
N ALA A 503 14.62 7.36 -12.00
CA ALA A 503 14.54 8.01 -10.67
C ALA A 503 13.91 7.10 -9.59
N THR A 504 12.76 6.46 -9.88
CA THR A 504 12.11 5.55 -8.93
C THR A 504 12.92 4.28 -8.69
N ASN A 505 13.62 3.78 -9.71
CA ASN A 505 14.51 2.64 -9.55
C ASN A 505 15.74 2.99 -8.68
N VAL A 506 16.38 4.14 -8.91
CA VAL A 506 17.53 4.61 -8.13
C VAL A 506 17.13 4.88 -6.68
N LEU A 507 16.08 5.65 -6.43
CA LEU A 507 15.63 5.98 -5.07
C LEU A 507 15.17 4.72 -4.30
N GLY A 508 14.47 3.79 -4.94
CA GLY A 508 14.07 2.53 -4.28
C GLY A 508 15.26 1.62 -3.92
N TRP A 509 16.30 1.55 -4.77
CA TRP A 509 17.52 0.81 -4.42
C TRP A 509 18.38 1.55 -3.38
N ILE A 510 18.42 2.88 -3.38
CA ILE A 510 19.06 3.66 -2.30
C ILE A 510 18.36 3.39 -0.97
N ALA A 511 17.02 3.41 -0.92
CA ALA A 511 16.26 3.05 0.29
C ALA A 511 16.61 1.65 0.79
N THR A 512 16.60 0.67 -0.12
CA THR A 512 16.94 -0.73 0.17
C THR A 512 18.35 -0.85 0.76
N LEU A 513 19.35 -0.23 0.12
CA LEU A 513 20.76 -0.27 0.56
C LEU A 513 20.99 0.46 1.88
N LEU A 514 20.35 1.62 2.08
CA LEU A 514 20.48 2.44 3.28
C LEU A 514 19.90 1.71 4.50
N MET A 515 18.71 1.10 4.37
CA MET A 515 18.11 0.30 5.44
C MET A 515 18.95 -0.94 5.76
N PHE A 516 19.46 -1.67 4.75
CA PHE A 516 20.40 -2.78 4.99
C PHE A 516 21.68 -2.30 5.69
N ALA A 517 22.25 -1.17 5.29
CA ALA A 517 23.47 -0.64 5.89
C ALA A 517 23.25 -0.23 7.37
N ALA A 518 22.14 0.44 7.68
CA ALA A 518 21.79 0.82 9.06
C ALA A 518 21.54 -0.42 9.94
N ALA A 519 20.75 -1.39 9.45
CA ALA A 519 20.48 -2.64 10.15
C ALA A 519 21.76 -3.46 10.41
N ILE A 520 22.65 -3.57 9.42
CA ILE A 520 23.94 -4.27 9.57
C ILE A 520 24.87 -3.51 10.52
N ALA A 521 24.94 -2.17 10.43
CA ALA A 521 25.77 -1.37 11.34
C ALA A 521 25.34 -1.53 12.80
N LEU A 522 24.04 -1.51 13.08
CA LEU A 522 23.49 -1.76 14.42
C LEU A 522 23.86 -3.16 14.94
N VAL A 523 23.74 -4.20 14.11
CA VAL A 523 24.13 -5.57 14.49
C VAL A 523 25.64 -5.68 14.73
N VAL A 524 26.48 -5.05 13.90
CA VAL A 524 27.93 -5.06 14.08
C VAL A 524 28.32 -4.38 15.40
N VAL A 525 27.78 -3.19 15.70
CA VAL A 525 28.09 -2.47 16.94
C VAL A 525 27.57 -3.21 18.18
N ALA A 526 26.38 -3.80 18.11
CA ALA A 526 25.83 -4.64 19.18
C ALA A 526 26.68 -5.91 19.45
N LEU A 527 27.36 -6.44 18.42
CA LEU A 527 28.25 -7.60 18.55
C LEU A 527 29.70 -7.26 18.93
N THR A 528 30.19 -6.05 18.62
CA THR A 528 31.56 -5.63 18.99
C THR A 528 31.66 -5.07 20.41
N GLY A 529 30.53 -4.84 21.10
CA GLY A 529 30.52 -4.43 22.51
C GLY A 529 31.07 -3.03 22.75
N GLN A 530 30.96 -2.13 21.78
CA GLN A 530 31.28 -0.71 21.96
C GLN A 530 30.08 0.00 22.61
N SER A 531 30.05 -0.06 23.96
CA SER A 531 29.09 0.58 24.86
C SER A 531 29.77 1.63 25.74
#